data_AF-A0A7C6ALQ2-F1
#
_entry.id   AF-A0A7C6ALQ2-F1
#
_cell.length_a   1.000
_cell.length_b   1.000
_cell.length_c   1.000
_cell.angle_alpha   90.00
_cell.angle_beta   90.00
_cell.angle_gamma   90.00
#
_symmetry.space_group_name_H-M   'P 1'
#
loop_
_entity.id
_entity.type
_entity.pdbx_description
1 polymer ?
#
loop_
_entity_poly.entity_id
_entity_poly.type
_entity_poly.pdbx_seq_one_letter_code
_entity_poly.pdbx_strand_id
1 'polypeptide(L)'
;VVDKRERNFLRWGEITYGLMRRCEVKKARQFARAALFLFSWGVLFSAFVSQEVHRDVPYVPSPPEVVEEMLRLAQLKPGDILYDLGCGDGRIVVTAAQKAGIKAIGIDIDPQRIEESWQNARAAGVTNLVEFRQGDLFTADIHDASVVTLYLLTYVNLKLRPKLLSELKPGTRLVSHNYAMDTWKPDQTTTVVVDDSVHTVYFWVVPANLTGIWQWSMPLNQKKLDCRLEVDQHFQWFQGKLTVGRDTVVIQETKLEGPKVNFQAVLTDRNQRIVLDFSGQAQGDQITGTVTVKSNNGEEKIPWKATRDPKSKKPLDTGESTW
;
A
#
# COMPACT_ATOMS: atom_id res chain seq x y z
N VAL A 1 -54.75 49.47 -81.51
CA VAL A 1 -54.68 49.92 -80.10
C VAL A 1 -55.10 48.77 -79.20
N VAL A 2 -54.22 47.78 -79.03
CA VAL A 2 -54.12 46.80 -77.95
C VAL A 2 -52.78 46.13 -78.29
N ASP A 3 -51.78 46.22 -77.40
CA ASP A 3 -50.59 45.34 -77.31
C ASP A 3 -49.31 46.11 -76.91
N LYS A 4 -49.41 46.89 -75.82
CA LYS A 4 -48.24 47.46 -75.14
C LYS A 4 -48.39 47.52 -73.60
N ARG A 5 -49.47 46.96 -73.04
CA ARG A 5 -49.72 46.95 -71.59
C ARG A 5 -49.55 45.59 -70.90
N GLU A 6 -49.45 44.46 -71.62
CA GLU A 6 -49.22 43.14 -71.00
C GLU A 6 -47.74 42.77 -70.83
N ARG A 7 -46.82 43.41 -71.57
CA ARG A 7 -45.37 43.13 -71.46
C ARG A 7 -44.70 43.69 -70.20
N ASN A 8 -45.38 44.55 -69.44
CA ASN A 8 -44.82 45.11 -68.19
C ASN A 8 -45.25 44.36 -66.92
N PHE A 9 -46.24 43.47 -66.96
CA PHE A 9 -46.67 42.72 -65.77
C PHE A 9 -45.87 41.42 -65.58
N LEU A 10 -45.50 40.74 -66.66
CA LEU A 10 -44.67 39.52 -66.62
C LEU A 10 -43.20 39.77 -66.24
N ARG A 11 -42.68 41.00 -66.47
CA ARG A 11 -41.29 41.35 -66.14
C ARG A 11 -41.07 41.67 -64.65
N TRP A 12 -42.14 42.01 -63.92
CA TRP A 12 -42.08 42.26 -62.47
C TRP A 12 -42.31 40.99 -61.64
N GLY A 13 -43.01 39.98 -62.19
CA GLY A 13 -43.20 38.67 -61.55
C GLY A 13 -41.92 37.83 -61.45
N GLU A 14 -41.09 37.81 -62.50
CA GLU A 14 -39.83 37.04 -62.50
C GLU A 14 -38.74 37.67 -61.61
N ILE A 15 -38.73 39.00 -61.49
CA ILE A 15 -37.76 39.71 -60.63
C ILE A 15 -38.13 39.51 -59.15
N THR A 16 -39.43 39.56 -58.80
CA THR A 16 -39.89 39.36 -57.42
C THR A 16 -39.80 37.90 -56.96
N TYR A 17 -40.08 36.91 -57.83
CA TYR A 17 -39.84 35.48 -57.53
C TYR A 17 -38.34 35.11 -57.46
N GLY A 18 -37.49 35.73 -58.27
CA GLY A 18 -36.04 35.53 -58.24
C GLY A 18 -35.36 36.12 -57.01
N LEU A 19 -35.85 37.25 -56.50
CA LEU A 19 -35.35 37.87 -55.27
C LEU A 19 -35.82 37.15 -53.99
N MET A 20 -37.05 36.62 -53.95
CA MET A 20 -37.52 35.80 -52.82
C MET A 20 -36.75 34.45 -52.72
N ARG A 21 -36.53 33.73 -53.84
CA ARG A 21 -35.71 32.50 -53.84
C ARG A 21 -34.26 32.73 -53.43
N ARG A 22 -33.64 33.86 -53.78
CA ARG A 22 -32.27 34.19 -53.34
C ARG A 22 -32.19 34.60 -51.87
N CYS A 23 -33.28 35.13 -51.29
CA CYS A 23 -33.33 35.52 -49.88
C CYS A 23 -33.55 34.30 -48.96
N GLU A 24 -34.39 33.34 -49.37
CA GLU A 24 -34.56 32.06 -48.64
C GLU A 24 -33.31 31.19 -48.68
N VAL A 25 -32.61 31.10 -49.81
CA VAL A 25 -31.38 30.28 -49.92
C VAL A 25 -30.19 30.89 -49.17
N LYS A 26 -30.10 32.23 -49.08
CA LYS A 26 -29.05 32.91 -48.28
C LYS A 26 -29.32 32.82 -46.79
N LYS A 27 -30.58 32.95 -46.34
CA LYS A 27 -30.96 32.71 -44.94
C LYS A 27 -30.77 31.23 -44.57
N ALA A 28 -31.19 30.29 -45.40
CA ALA A 28 -30.97 28.86 -45.19
C ALA A 28 -29.46 28.49 -45.13
N ARG A 29 -28.60 29.14 -45.90
CA ARG A 29 -27.12 28.96 -45.82
C ARG A 29 -26.49 29.61 -44.59
N GLN A 30 -27.02 30.73 -44.07
CA GLN A 30 -26.57 31.32 -42.81
C GLN A 30 -27.05 30.52 -41.60
N PHE A 31 -28.27 29.99 -41.62
CA PHE A 31 -28.78 29.07 -40.59
C PHE A 31 -28.09 27.70 -40.66
N ALA A 32 -27.79 27.16 -41.83
CA ALA A 32 -27.02 25.92 -41.97
C ALA A 32 -25.57 26.09 -41.52
N ARG A 33 -24.94 27.25 -41.74
CA ARG A 33 -23.58 27.54 -41.21
C ARG A 33 -23.56 27.75 -39.71
N ALA A 34 -24.60 28.35 -39.11
CA ALA A 34 -24.72 28.46 -37.65
C ALA A 34 -25.05 27.10 -37.00
N ALA A 35 -25.87 26.27 -37.64
CA ALA A 35 -26.18 24.91 -37.19
C ALA A 35 -24.96 23.97 -37.31
N LEU A 36 -24.15 24.09 -38.37
CA LEU A 36 -22.89 23.35 -38.50
C LEU A 36 -21.78 23.83 -37.56
N PHE A 37 -21.78 25.10 -37.14
CA PHE A 37 -20.87 25.61 -36.11
C PHE A 37 -21.27 25.18 -34.69
N LEU A 38 -22.57 25.07 -34.42
CA LEU A 38 -23.09 24.52 -33.16
C LEU A 38 -22.96 22.98 -33.11
N PHE A 39 -22.97 22.31 -34.26
CA PHE A 39 -22.67 20.87 -34.34
C PHE A 39 -21.16 20.59 -34.28
N SER A 40 -20.29 21.49 -34.76
CA SER A 40 -18.84 21.32 -34.65
C SER A 40 -18.26 21.68 -33.27
N TRP A 41 -19.01 22.37 -32.40
CA TRP A 41 -18.65 22.55 -30.98
C TRP A 41 -19.40 21.61 -30.03
N GLY A 42 -20.58 21.12 -30.40
CA GLY A 42 -21.29 20.08 -29.63
C GLY A 42 -20.68 18.68 -29.77
N VAL A 43 -20.08 18.35 -30.91
CA VAL A 43 -19.46 17.03 -31.14
C VAL A 43 -18.01 16.95 -30.64
N LEU A 44 -17.36 18.08 -30.37
CA LEU A 44 -16.03 18.11 -29.75
C LEU A 44 -16.06 18.06 -28.21
N PHE A 45 -17.23 18.16 -27.57
CA PHE A 45 -17.35 18.08 -26.11
C PHE A 45 -17.88 16.74 -25.58
N SER A 46 -18.37 15.87 -26.47
CA SER A 46 -18.85 14.53 -26.09
C SER A 46 -17.82 13.42 -26.23
N ALA A 47 -16.58 13.77 -26.59
CA ALA A 47 -15.42 12.93 -26.29
C ALA A 47 -14.90 13.28 -24.88
N PHE A 48 -15.80 13.32 -23.88
CA PHE A 48 -15.39 12.82 -22.57
C PHE A 48 -15.07 11.35 -22.82
N VAL A 49 -13.79 11.10 -23.09
CA VAL A 49 -13.23 9.77 -23.00
C VAL A 49 -13.58 9.33 -21.58
N SER A 50 -14.66 8.55 -21.43
CA SER A 50 -14.79 7.67 -20.30
C SER A 50 -13.55 6.79 -20.39
N GLN A 51 -12.49 7.21 -19.70
CA GLN A 51 -11.36 6.36 -19.43
C GLN A 51 -12.00 5.15 -18.75
N GLU A 52 -12.08 4.03 -19.46
CA GLU A 52 -12.39 2.76 -18.81
C GLU A 52 -11.30 2.57 -17.78
N VAL A 53 -11.62 2.89 -16.53
CA VAL A 53 -10.74 2.65 -15.40
C VAL A 53 -10.59 1.14 -15.34
N HIS A 54 -9.44 0.64 -15.80
CA HIS A 54 -9.13 -0.77 -15.75
C HIS A 54 -9.01 -1.16 -14.27
N ARG A 55 -10.02 -1.86 -13.77
CA ARG A 55 -10.06 -2.34 -12.39
C ARG A 55 -9.49 -3.74 -12.35
N ASP A 56 -8.45 -3.93 -11.56
CA ASP A 56 -7.95 -5.28 -11.26
C ASP A 56 -8.96 -6.06 -10.37
N VAL A 57 -9.73 -5.36 -9.52
CA VAL A 57 -10.62 -6.00 -8.53
C VAL A 57 -12.05 -5.43 -8.64
N PRO A 58 -13.11 -6.25 -8.63
CA PRO A 58 -14.48 -5.76 -8.53
C PRO A 58 -14.76 -5.17 -7.15
N TYR A 59 -15.61 -4.14 -7.07
CA TYR A 59 -16.00 -3.58 -5.78
C TYR A 59 -16.96 -4.53 -5.03
N VAL A 60 -16.46 -5.12 -3.94
CA VAL A 60 -17.25 -5.85 -2.95
C VAL A 60 -16.80 -5.33 -1.58
N PRO A 61 -17.69 -4.74 -0.78
CA PRO A 61 -17.28 -4.16 0.49
C PRO A 61 -17.11 -5.21 1.60
N SER A 62 -16.21 -4.94 2.56
CA SER A 62 -16.12 -5.69 3.81
C SER A 62 -17.35 -5.43 4.70
N PRO A 63 -18.02 -6.47 5.24
CA PRO A 63 -19.08 -6.29 6.23
C PRO A 63 -18.59 -5.52 7.48
N PRO A 64 -19.44 -4.70 8.14
CA PRO A 64 -19.04 -3.93 9.31
C PRO A 64 -18.36 -4.76 10.41
N GLU A 65 -18.86 -5.95 10.69
CA GLU A 65 -18.31 -6.88 11.70
C GLU A 65 -16.89 -7.31 11.34
N VAL A 66 -16.61 -7.51 10.06
CA VAL A 66 -15.27 -7.83 9.57
C VAL A 66 -14.36 -6.62 9.67
N VAL A 67 -14.86 -5.42 9.36
CA VAL A 67 -14.11 -4.16 9.55
C VAL A 67 -13.72 -3.98 11.02
N GLU A 68 -14.63 -4.23 11.95
CA GLU A 68 -14.34 -4.17 13.38
C GLU A 68 -13.25 -5.16 13.78
N GLU A 69 -13.32 -6.40 13.31
CA GLU A 69 -12.30 -7.40 13.60
C GLU A 69 -10.94 -7.05 12.99
N MET A 70 -10.93 -6.50 11.77
CA MET A 70 -9.70 -6.01 11.13
C MET A 70 -9.03 -4.92 11.98
N LEU A 71 -9.79 -3.92 12.43
CA LEU A 71 -9.26 -2.83 13.25
C LEU A 71 -8.87 -3.30 14.66
N ARG A 72 -9.56 -4.29 15.21
CA ARG A 72 -9.19 -4.94 16.49
C ARG A 72 -7.83 -5.63 16.38
N LEU A 73 -7.62 -6.42 15.32
CA LEU A 73 -6.33 -7.06 15.04
C LEU A 73 -5.23 -6.05 14.72
N ALA A 74 -5.55 -4.96 14.03
CA ALA A 74 -4.61 -3.89 13.73
C ALA A 74 -4.04 -3.21 14.98
N GLN A 75 -4.71 -3.33 16.15
CA GLN A 75 -4.29 -2.72 17.41
C GLN A 75 -3.89 -1.25 17.22
N LEU A 76 -4.83 -0.44 16.70
CA LEU A 76 -4.60 0.98 16.43
C LEU A 76 -4.16 1.72 17.69
N LYS A 77 -3.19 2.62 17.53
CA LYS A 77 -2.59 3.43 18.60
C LYS A 77 -2.73 4.91 18.26
N PRO A 78 -2.79 5.81 19.27
CA PRO A 78 -2.68 7.23 19.04
C PRO A 78 -1.42 7.57 18.23
N GLY A 79 -1.58 8.37 17.18
CA GLY A 79 -0.50 8.74 16.26
C GLY A 79 -0.27 7.77 15.11
N ASP A 80 -1.01 6.66 15.02
CA ASP A 80 -0.99 5.81 13.83
C ASP A 80 -1.49 6.58 12.59
N ILE A 81 -0.95 6.21 11.43
CA ILE A 81 -1.44 6.59 10.10
C ILE A 81 -1.87 5.29 9.42
N LEU A 82 -3.17 5.15 9.20
CA LEU A 82 -3.74 3.99 8.50
C LEU A 82 -3.85 4.28 7.00
N TYR A 83 -3.47 3.31 6.18
CA TYR A 83 -3.72 3.30 4.75
C TYR A 83 -4.65 2.15 4.37
N ASP A 84 -5.69 2.42 3.61
CA ASP A 84 -6.56 1.40 3.02
C ASP A 84 -6.35 1.39 1.50
N LEU A 85 -5.78 0.29 0.97
CA LEU A 85 -5.42 0.18 -0.44
C LEU A 85 -6.54 -0.54 -1.20
N GLY A 86 -7.23 0.20 -2.07
CA GLY A 86 -8.52 -0.20 -2.64
C GLY A 86 -9.67 0.14 -1.71
N CYS A 87 -9.76 1.40 -1.26
CA CYS A 87 -10.62 1.77 -0.13
C CYS A 87 -12.12 1.76 -0.43
N GLY A 88 -12.54 1.69 -1.69
CA GLY A 88 -13.94 1.59 -2.06
C GLY A 88 -14.78 2.76 -1.53
N ASP A 89 -15.83 2.48 -0.76
CA ASP A 89 -16.66 3.52 -0.12
C ASP A 89 -16.02 4.14 1.14
N GLY A 90 -14.77 3.81 1.43
CA GLY A 90 -13.99 4.41 2.52
C GLY A 90 -14.38 3.90 3.90
N ARG A 91 -15.21 2.85 4.02
CA ARG A 91 -15.73 2.38 5.32
C ARG A 91 -14.66 2.04 6.34
N ILE A 92 -13.52 1.45 5.94
CA ILE A 92 -12.44 1.11 6.86
C ILE A 92 -11.76 2.39 7.35
N VAL A 93 -11.44 3.29 6.42
CA VAL A 93 -10.83 4.61 6.68
C VAL A 93 -11.70 5.44 7.63
N VAL A 94 -12.99 5.55 7.33
CA VAL A 94 -13.96 6.30 8.14
C VAL A 94 -14.12 5.66 9.52
N THR A 95 -14.27 4.34 9.60
CA THR A 95 -14.42 3.64 10.89
C THR A 95 -13.17 3.78 11.76
N ALA A 96 -11.97 3.68 11.18
CA ALA A 96 -10.71 3.87 11.88
C ALA A 96 -10.59 5.29 12.44
N ALA A 97 -10.90 6.31 11.64
CA ALA A 97 -10.90 7.70 12.08
C ALA A 97 -11.92 7.96 13.21
N GLN A 98 -13.15 7.45 13.07
CA GLN A 98 -14.21 7.61 14.09
C GLN A 98 -13.85 6.92 15.41
N LYS A 99 -13.38 5.67 15.37
CA LYS A 99 -13.18 4.87 16.58
C LYS A 99 -11.85 5.16 17.28
N ALA A 100 -10.80 5.44 16.52
CA ALA A 100 -9.44 5.60 17.08
C ALA A 100 -8.93 7.05 17.05
N GLY A 101 -9.62 7.97 16.35
CA GLY A 101 -9.18 9.38 16.28
C GLY A 101 -7.84 9.57 15.58
N ILE A 102 -7.48 8.66 14.66
CA ILE A 102 -6.20 8.66 13.96
C ILE A 102 -6.31 9.22 12.55
N LYS A 103 -5.16 9.55 11.93
CA LYS A 103 -5.12 9.86 10.51
C LYS A 103 -5.37 8.59 9.71
N ALA A 104 -6.30 8.63 8.76
CA ALA A 104 -6.58 7.50 7.89
C ALA A 104 -6.67 7.95 6.42
N ILE A 105 -6.06 7.19 5.52
CA ILE A 105 -5.90 7.53 4.11
C ILE A 105 -6.47 6.39 3.28
N GLY A 106 -7.43 6.69 2.40
CA GLY A 106 -7.95 5.74 1.43
C GLY A 106 -7.40 6.00 0.04
N ILE A 107 -6.97 4.95 -0.66
CA ILE A 107 -6.55 5.03 -2.06
C ILE A 107 -7.47 4.13 -2.89
N ASP A 108 -8.07 4.69 -3.93
CA ASP A 108 -8.87 3.93 -4.89
C ASP A 108 -8.66 4.48 -6.31
N ILE A 109 -8.70 3.60 -7.31
CA ILE A 109 -8.51 3.98 -8.71
C ILE A 109 -9.79 4.63 -9.28
N ASP A 110 -10.96 4.27 -8.73
CA ASP A 110 -12.26 4.69 -9.22
C ASP A 110 -12.68 6.04 -8.61
N PRO A 111 -12.83 7.10 -9.42
CA PRO A 111 -13.23 8.41 -8.92
C PRO A 111 -14.62 8.41 -8.26
N GLN A 112 -15.52 7.50 -8.65
CA GLN A 112 -16.82 7.38 -8.00
C GLN A 112 -16.69 6.86 -6.56
N ARG A 113 -15.80 5.89 -6.33
CA ARG A 113 -15.49 5.36 -4.98
C ARG A 113 -14.92 6.46 -4.08
N ILE A 114 -14.05 7.32 -4.64
CA ILE A 114 -13.49 8.47 -3.91
C ILE A 114 -14.58 9.48 -3.52
N GLU A 115 -15.52 9.79 -4.42
CA GLU A 115 -16.63 10.69 -4.08
C GLU A 115 -17.54 10.09 -3.00
N GLU A 116 -17.90 8.81 -3.11
CA GLU A 116 -18.68 8.10 -2.09
C GLU A 116 -17.95 8.07 -0.72
N SER A 117 -16.64 7.85 -0.73
CA SER A 117 -15.80 7.91 0.46
C SER A 117 -15.86 9.27 1.16
N TRP A 118 -15.78 10.36 0.39
CA TRP A 118 -15.92 11.72 0.92
C TRP A 118 -17.33 12.00 1.46
N GLN A 119 -18.38 11.48 0.84
CA GLN A 119 -19.76 11.58 1.35
C GLN A 119 -19.89 10.87 2.70
N ASN A 120 -19.35 9.66 2.82
CA ASN A 120 -19.36 8.90 4.06
C ASN A 120 -18.56 9.60 5.16
N ALA A 121 -17.38 10.14 4.85
CA ALA A 121 -16.59 10.90 5.82
C ALA A 121 -17.28 12.19 6.31
N ARG A 122 -18.01 12.89 5.42
CA ARG A 122 -18.84 14.05 5.78
C ARG A 122 -19.98 13.65 6.70
N ALA A 123 -20.72 12.59 6.35
CA ALA A 123 -21.81 12.07 7.18
C ALA A 123 -21.32 11.60 8.57
N ALA A 124 -20.12 11.04 8.62
CA ALA A 124 -19.45 10.57 9.84
C ALA A 124 -18.80 11.69 10.68
N GLY A 125 -18.67 12.91 10.14
CA GLY A 125 -18.05 14.04 10.83
C GLY A 125 -16.53 13.94 11.01
N VAL A 126 -15.82 13.15 10.19
CA VAL A 126 -14.37 12.86 10.36
C VAL A 126 -13.48 13.44 9.26
N THR A 127 -13.99 14.37 8.45
CA THR A 127 -13.26 14.98 7.33
C THR A 127 -11.90 15.59 7.70
N ASN A 128 -11.69 15.98 8.95
CA ASN A 128 -10.42 16.52 9.45
C ASN A 128 -9.37 15.44 9.79
N LEU A 129 -9.75 14.17 9.78
CA LEU A 129 -8.89 13.02 10.10
C LEU A 129 -8.60 12.14 8.88
N VAL A 130 -9.37 12.30 7.81
CA VAL A 130 -9.29 11.42 6.63
C VAL A 130 -8.80 12.14 5.38
N GLU A 131 -8.16 11.39 4.50
CA GLU A 131 -7.79 11.81 3.16
C GLU A 131 -8.15 10.71 2.18
N PHE A 132 -8.75 11.05 1.04
CA PHE A 132 -9.01 10.10 -0.05
C PHE A 132 -8.26 10.53 -1.30
N ARG A 133 -7.46 9.62 -1.83
CA ARG A 133 -6.60 9.85 -3.00
C ARG A 133 -7.07 8.97 -4.14
N GLN A 134 -7.45 9.59 -5.26
CA GLN A 134 -7.62 8.83 -6.49
C GLN A 134 -6.24 8.39 -7.00
N GLY A 135 -6.02 7.10 -7.20
CA GLY A 135 -4.74 6.62 -7.71
C GLY A 135 -4.59 5.10 -7.71
N ASP A 136 -3.52 4.64 -8.35
CA ASP A 136 -3.14 3.23 -8.38
C ASP A 136 -2.34 2.86 -7.12
N LEU A 137 -2.87 1.89 -6.37
CA LEU A 137 -2.24 1.34 -5.16
C LEU A 137 -0.82 0.78 -5.40
N PHE A 138 -0.48 0.37 -6.63
CA PHE A 138 0.86 -0.13 -6.95
C PHE A 138 1.90 1.00 -7.03
N THR A 139 1.46 2.23 -7.25
CA THR A 139 2.36 3.40 -7.41
C THR A 139 2.24 4.43 -6.29
N ALA A 140 1.20 4.34 -5.47
CA ALA A 140 0.99 5.24 -4.34
C ALA A 140 2.15 5.21 -3.34
N ASP A 141 2.49 6.36 -2.77
CA ASP A 141 3.45 6.47 -1.68
C ASP A 141 2.80 6.05 -0.35
N ILE A 142 3.37 5.03 0.29
CA ILE A 142 2.89 4.46 1.55
C ILE A 142 3.96 4.44 2.65
N HIS A 143 5.10 5.13 2.49
CA HIS A 143 6.24 5.04 3.40
C HIS A 143 5.96 5.55 4.83
N ASP A 144 4.94 6.40 5.00
CA ASP A 144 4.52 6.92 6.31
C ASP A 144 3.43 6.07 6.99
N ALA A 145 2.90 5.05 6.32
CA ALA A 145 1.91 4.15 6.88
C ALA A 145 2.48 3.40 8.10
N SER A 146 1.73 3.40 9.20
CA SER A 146 2.00 2.55 10.37
C SER A 146 1.07 1.34 10.46
N VAL A 147 -0.03 1.40 9.71
CA VAL A 147 -1.04 0.35 9.54
C VAL A 147 -1.50 0.35 8.09
N VAL A 148 -1.65 -0.82 7.47
CA VAL A 148 -2.26 -0.97 6.14
C VAL A 148 -3.38 -2.00 6.21
N THR A 149 -4.52 -1.69 5.61
CA THR A 149 -5.65 -2.61 5.43
C THR A 149 -5.85 -2.94 3.96
N LEU A 150 -6.25 -4.18 3.70
CA LEU A 150 -6.44 -4.73 2.36
C LEU A 150 -7.73 -5.56 2.30
N TYR A 151 -8.54 -5.34 1.27
CA TYR A 151 -9.53 -6.30 0.80
C TYR A 151 -9.52 -6.33 -0.72
N LEU A 152 -8.63 -7.15 -1.29
CA LEU A 152 -8.32 -7.18 -2.71
C LEU A 152 -8.58 -8.57 -3.30
N LEU A 153 -7.58 -9.18 -3.93
CA LEU A 153 -7.54 -10.58 -4.37
C LEU A 153 -6.14 -11.13 -4.08
N THR A 154 -5.99 -12.46 -3.95
CA THR A 154 -4.68 -13.08 -3.64
C THR A 154 -3.59 -12.66 -4.61
N TYR A 155 -3.85 -12.67 -5.93
CA TYR A 155 -2.82 -12.29 -6.91
C TYR A 155 -2.43 -10.80 -6.81
N VAL A 156 -3.36 -9.93 -6.44
CA VAL A 156 -3.10 -8.50 -6.21
C VAL A 156 -2.22 -8.33 -4.97
N ASN A 157 -2.53 -9.04 -3.89
CA ASN A 157 -1.71 -9.07 -2.68
C ASN A 157 -0.28 -9.54 -2.99
N LEU A 158 -0.11 -10.58 -3.82
CA LEU A 158 1.22 -11.06 -4.21
C LEU A 158 1.99 -10.06 -5.07
N LYS A 159 1.33 -9.38 -6.00
CA LYS A 159 1.95 -8.30 -6.79
C LYS A 159 2.33 -7.10 -5.91
N LEU A 160 1.58 -6.85 -4.83
CA LEU A 160 1.82 -5.75 -3.89
C LEU A 160 2.87 -6.09 -2.83
N ARG A 161 3.05 -7.37 -2.48
CA ARG A 161 3.92 -7.84 -1.39
C ARG A 161 5.37 -7.31 -1.46
N PRO A 162 6.05 -7.28 -2.62
CA PRO A 162 7.38 -6.67 -2.70
C PRO A 162 7.40 -5.19 -2.33
N LYS A 163 6.37 -4.42 -2.72
CA LYS A 163 6.21 -3.01 -2.36
C LYS A 163 5.96 -2.83 -0.87
N LEU A 164 5.08 -3.64 -0.27
CA LEU A 164 4.81 -3.61 1.17
C LEU A 164 6.09 -3.86 1.97
N LEU A 165 6.93 -4.80 1.55
CA LEU A 165 8.17 -5.15 2.25
C LEU A 165 9.33 -4.16 2.00
N SER A 166 9.29 -3.39 0.91
CA SER A 166 10.35 -2.43 0.58
C SER A 166 10.08 -1.01 1.08
N GLU A 167 8.82 -0.57 1.08
CA GLU A 167 8.45 0.81 1.41
C GLU A 167 8.01 1.00 2.87
N LEU A 168 7.40 -0.03 3.47
CA LEU A 168 6.90 0.08 4.84
C LEU A 168 8.01 -0.09 5.86
N LYS A 169 7.90 0.69 6.94
CA LYS A 169 8.85 0.62 8.05
C LYS A 169 8.67 -0.71 8.81
N PRO A 170 9.75 -1.34 9.30
CA PRO A 170 9.62 -2.47 10.20
C PRO A 170 8.72 -2.14 11.41
N GLY A 171 7.80 -3.04 11.74
CA GLY A 171 6.79 -2.81 12.77
C GLY A 171 5.45 -2.28 12.23
N THR A 172 5.37 -1.91 10.95
CA THR A 172 4.09 -1.61 10.29
C THR A 172 3.19 -2.83 10.34
N ARG A 173 1.92 -2.62 10.71
CA ARG A 173 0.92 -3.70 10.84
C ARG A 173 0.11 -3.81 9.56
N LEU A 174 -0.06 -5.01 9.06
CA LEU A 174 -0.87 -5.29 7.87
C LEU A 174 -2.07 -6.14 8.26
N VAL A 175 -3.23 -5.79 7.74
CA VAL A 175 -4.45 -6.58 7.92
C VAL A 175 -5.10 -6.84 6.57
N SER A 176 -5.38 -8.09 6.26
CA SER A 176 -6.02 -8.48 4.99
C SER A 176 -7.29 -9.29 5.24
N HIS A 177 -8.37 -8.93 4.54
CA HIS A 177 -9.63 -9.66 4.53
C HIS A 177 -9.63 -10.70 3.40
N ASN A 178 -9.88 -11.97 3.75
CA ASN A 178 -10.02 -13.18 2.92
C ASN A 178 -8.82 -13.60 2.06
N TYR A 179 -7.90 -12.70 1.73
CA TYR A 179 -6.82 -12.98 0.80
C TYR A 179 -5.46 -12.93 1.52
N ALA A 180 -4.77 -14.07 1.56
CA ALA A 180 -3.46 -14.21 2.17
C ALA A 180 -2.32 -13.69 1.26
N MET A 181 -1.09 -13.79 1.76
CA MET A 181 0.15 -13.43 1.05
C MET A 181 1.05 -14.66 0.81
N ASP A 182 0.43 -15.82 0.58
CA ASP A 182 1.05 -17.11 0.21
C ASP A 182 2.17 -17.59 1.17
N THR A 183 3.43 -17.56 0.72
CA THR A 183 4.60 -17.98 1.50
C THR A 183 4.85 -17.08 2.70
N TRP A 184 4.39 -15.82 2.67
CA TRP A 184 4.46 -14.95 3.84
C TRP A 184 3.36 -15.30 4.84
N LYS A 185 3.69 -16.15 5.80
CA LYS A 185 2.73 -16.62 6.81
C LYS A 185 2.31 -15.49 7.76
N PRO A 186 1.00 -15.40 8.08
CA PRO A 186 0.49 -14.40 9.01
C PRO A 186 1.01 -14.64 10.43
N ASP A 187 1.16 -13.55 11.17
CA ASP A 187 1.45 -13.60 12.60
C ASP A 187 0.22 -13.99 13.42
N GLN A 188 -0.97 -13.66 12.92
CA GLN A 188 -2.24 -14.09 13.49
C GLN A 188 -3.31 -14.24 12.40
N THR A 189 -4.23 -15.19 12.60
CA THR A 189 -5.41 -15.41 11.77
C THR A 189 -6.64 -15.52 12.68
N THR A 190 -7.76 -14.94 12.25
CA THR A 190 -9.06 -15.02 12.92
C THR A 190 -10.17 -15.22 11.88
N THR A 191 -11.35 -15.61 12.31
CA THR A 191 -12.52 -15.77 11.44
C THR A 191 -13.73 -15.04 12.01
N VAL A 192 -14.55 -14.47 11.13
CA VAL A 192 -15.80 -13.80 11.44
C VAL A 192 -16.88 -14.42 10.55
N VAL A 193 -18.03 -14.78 11.11
CA VAL A 193 -19.16 -15.31 10.35
C VAL A 193 -20.22 -14.22 10.24
N VAL A 194 -20.60 -13.86 9.02
CA VAL A 194 -21.64 -12.87 8.71
C VAL A 194 -22.57 -13.49 7.67
N ASP A 195 -23.88 -13.55 7.96
CA ASP A 195 -24.90 -14.10 7.05
C ASP A 195 -24.48 -15.46 6.41
N ASP A 196 -24.08 -16.41 7.27
CA ASP A 196 -23.57 -17.75 6.91
C ASP A 196 -22.29 -17.78 6.05
N SER A 197 -21.69 -16.62 5.76
CA SER A 197 -20.42 -16.49 5.06
C SER A 197 -19.26 -16.41 6.06
N VAL A 198 -18.22 -17.21 5.86
CA VAL A 198 -17.01 -17.18 6.68
C VAL A 198 -16.00 -16.22 6.07
N HIS A 199 -15.60 -15.22 6.85
CA HIS A 199 -14.59 -14.24 6.51
C HIS A 199 -13.33 -14.53 7.34
N THR A 200 -12.19 -14.70 6.67
CA THR A 200 -10.89 -14.86 7.34
C THR A 200 -10.18 -13.52 7.37
N VAL A 201 -9.66 -13.12 8.54
CA VAL A 201 -8.83 -11.92 8.67
C VAL A 201 -7.41 -12.34 9.07
N TYR A 202 -6.45 -11.88 8.29
CA TYR A 202 -5.04 -12.17 8.46
C TYR A 202 -4.29 -10.94 8.93
N PHE A 203 -3.31 -11.13 9.82
CA PHE A 203 -2.50 -10.07 10.39
C PHE A 203 -1.01 -10.38 10.26
N TRP A 204 -0.22 -9.38 9.86
CA TRP A 204 1.23 -9.44 9.81
C TRP A 204 1.85 -8.18 10.42
N VAL A 205 3.08 -8.32 10.89
CA VAL A 205 3.98 -7.21 11.20
C VAL A 205 5.12 -7.24 10.19
N VAL A 206 5.34 -6.14 9.48
CA VAL A 206 6.45 -5.99 8.53
C VAL A 206 7.77 -6.18 9.29
N PRO A 207 8.57 -7.22 8.99
CA PRO A 207 9.82 -7.47 9.70
C PRO A 207 10.93 -6.54 9.21
N ALA A 208 11.94 -6.30 10.04
CA ALA A 208 13.17 -5.71 9.56
C ALA A 208 13.87 -6.64 8.58
N ASN A 209 14.40 -6.08 7.50
CA ASN A 209 15.30 -6.82 6.63
C ASN A 209 16.65 -6.99 7.36
N LEU A 210 16.95 -8.22 7.75
CA LEU A 210 18.19 -8.72 8.35
C LEU A 210 19.09 -9.50 7.38
N THR A 211 18.62 -9.87 6.18
CA THR A 211 19.39 -10.63 5.17
C THR A 211 20.79 -10.09 4.91
N GLY A 212 21.82 -10.93 4.98
CA GLY A 212 23.20 -10.55 4.66
C GLY A 212 24.14 -10.67 5.85
N ILE A 213 25.25 -9.94 5.79
CA ILE A 213 26.39 -10.08 6.69
C ILE A 213 26.48 -8.84 7.58
N TRP A 214 26.44 -9.06 8.88
CA TRP A 214 26.59 -8.04 9.92
C TRP A 214 27.93 -8.19 10.62
N GLN A 215 28.53 -7.08 10.99
CA GLN A 215 29.84 -7.03 11.65
C GLN A 215 29.84 -6.04 12.80
N TRP A 216 30.54 -6.40 13.87
CA TRP A 216 30.86 -5.52 15.00
C TRP A 216 32.07 -6.06 15.75
N SER A 217 32.55 -5.33 16.75
CA SER A 217 33.48 -5.86 17.73
C SER A 217 32.90 -5.66 19.13
N MET A 218 33.17 -6.59 20.05
CA MET A 218 32.75 -6.47 21.45
C MET A 218 33.83 -6.98 22.40
N PRO A 219 33.92 -6.45 23.63
CA PRO A 219 34.76 -7.03 24.66
C PRO A 219 34.18 -8.38 25.12
N LEU A 220 35.02 -9.39 25.31
CA LEU A 220 34.69 -10.64 25.96
C LEU A 220 35.96 -11.19 26.62
N ASN A 221 35.89 -11.60 27.89
CA ASN A 221 37.04 -12.12 28.65
C ASN A 221 38.29 -11.20 28.55
N GLN A 222 38.09 -9.88 28.72
CA GLN A 222 39.12 -8.83 28.63
C GLN A 222 39.80 -8.69 27.26
N LYS A 223 39.30 -9.36 26.22
CA LYS A 223 39.77 -9.21 24.83
C LYS A 223 38.70 -8.56 23.98
N LYS A 224 39.13 -7.75 23.02
CA LYS A 224 38.24 -7.29 21.95
C LYS A 224 38.15 -8.39 20.89
N LEU A 225 36.94 -8.88 20.63
CA LEU A 225 36.67 -9.90 19.63
C LEU A 225 35.86 -9.32 18.49
N ASP A 226 36.24 -9.65 17.26
CA ASP A 226 35.45 -9.36 16.08
C ASP A 226 34.33 -10.37 15.93
N CYS A 227 33.16 -9.87 15.57
CA CYS A 227 31.94 -10.64 15.44
C CYS A 227 31.40 -10.49 14.02
N ARG A 228 30.93 -11.59 13.46
CA ARG A 228 30.33 -11.66 12.13
C ARG A 228 29.08 -12.52 12.20
N LEU A 229 27.93 -11.96 11.83
CA LEU A 229 26.66 -12.67 11.75
C LEU A 229 26.22 -12.73 10.30
N GLU A 230 26.14 -13.94 9.75
CA GLU A 230 25.59 -14.21 8.42
C GLU A 230 24.13 -14.65 8.60
N VAL A 231 23.20 -13.90 8.02
CA VAL A 231 21.76 -14.10 8.17
C VAL A 231 21.15 -14.59 6.87
N ASP A 232 20.43 -15.69 6.98
CA ASP A 232 19.44 -16.14 6.00
C ASP A 232 18.05 -15.90 6.58
N GLN A 233 17.17 -15.24 5.83
CA GLN A 233 15.90 -14.77 6.33
C GLN A 233 14.81 -15.00 5.29
N HIS A 234 13.69 -15.53 5.78
CA HIS A 234 12.45 -15.68 5.05
C HIS A 234 11.35 -14.92 5.79
N PHE A 235 11.00 -13.74 5.27
CA PHE A 235 10.06 -12.81 5.91
C PHE A 235 10.40 -12.54 7.38
N GLN A 236 9.54 -12.92 8.34
CA GLN A 236 9.78 -12.68 9.75
C GLN A 236 10.62 -13.76 10.43
N TRP A 237 11.06 -14.79 9.71
CA TRP A 237 11.88 -15.88 10.24
C TRP A 237 13.30 -15.73 9.76
N PHE A 238 14.29 -15.88 10.65
CA PHE A 238 15.68 -15.88 10.27
C PHE A 238 16.46 -16.94 11.02
N GLN A 239 17.51 -17.41 10.36
CA GLN A 239 18.53 -18.28 10.90
C GLN A 239 19.89 -17.75 10.48
N GLY A 240 20.96 -18.32 11.01
CA GLY A 240 22.26 -17.83 10.59
C GLY A 240 23.43 -18.45 11.30
N LYS A 241 24.58 -17.83 11.08
CA LYS A 241 25.85 -18.24 11.63
C LYS A 241 26.52 -17.04 12.28
N LEU A 242 26.69 -17.10 13.59
CA LEU A 242 27.44 -16.12 14.36
C LEU A 242 28.87 -16.62 14.58
N THR A 243 29.85 -15.91 14.06
CA THR A 243 31.27 -16.10 14.39
C THR A 243 31.69 -15.04 15.41
N VAL A 244 32.26 -15.47 16.54
CA VAL A 244 32.82 -14.61 17.59
C VAL A 244 34.29 -14.98 17.77
N GLY A 245 35.20 -14.12 17.30
CA GLY A 245 36.63 -14.43 17.24
C GLY A 245 36.89 -15.64 16.34
N ARG A 246 37.20 -16.80 16.93
CA ARG A 246 37.42 -18.06 16.20
C ARG A 246 36.25 -19.03 16.30
N ASP A 247 35.37 -18.81 17.27
CA ASP A 247 34.25 -19.69 17.54
C ASP A 247 33.08 -19.35 16.62
N THR A 248 32.31 -20.38 16.30
CA THR A 248 31.19 -20.26 15.37
C THR A 248 30.00 -21.01 15.95
N VAL A 249 28.86 -20.33 15.99
CA VAL A 249 27.60 -20.85 16.51
C VAL A 249 26.54 -20.71 15.43
N VAL A 250 25.75 -21.76 15.25
CA VAL A 250 24.56 -21.71 14.41
C VAL A 250 23.42 -21.12 15.24
N ILE A 251 22.81 -20.07 14.71
CA ILE A 251 21.57 -19.51 15.23
C ILE A 251 20.43 -20.29 14.60
N GLN A 252 19.72 -21.04 15.42
CA GLN A 252 18.51 -21.74 15.00
C GLN A 252 17.44 -20.73 14.55
N GLU A 253 16.52 -21.19 13.71
CA GLU A 253 15.43 -20.36 13.22
C GLU A 253 14.68 -19.70 14.38
N THR A 254 14.56 -18.38 14.29
CA THR A 254 13.87 -17.54 15.27
C THR A 254 13.11 -16.42 14.56
N LYS A 255 12.12 -15.88 15.26
CA LYS A 255 11.17 -14.91 14.71
C LYS A 255 11.57 -13.47 15.05
N LEU A 256 11.43 -12.58 14.08
CA LEU A 256 11.50 -11.14 14.24
C LEU A 256 10.16 -10.55 14.64
N GLU A 257 10.21 -9.52 15.48
CA GLU A 257 9.04 -8.72 15.85
C GLU A 257 9.23 -7.29 15.34
N GLY A 258 8.83 -7.05 14.09
CA GLY A 258 9.05 -5.77 13.44
C GLY A 258 10.54 -5.41 13.40
N PRO A 259 10.98 -4.30 14.02
CA PRO A 259 12.40 -3.94 14.08
C PRO A 259 13.20 -4.76 15.09
N LYS A 260 12.57 -5.48 16.03
CA LYS A 260 13.27 -6.12 17.14
C LYS A 260 14.00 -7.38 16.69
N VAL A 261 15.24 -7.51 17.14
CA VAL A 261 16.13 -8.63 16.88
C VAL A 261 16.55 -9.23 18.21
N ASN A 262 16.13 -10.47 18.47
CA ASN A 262 16.48 -11.19 19.68
C ASN A 262 16.92 -12.61 19.33
N PHE A 263 18.06 -13.04 19.84
CA PHE A 263 18.54 -14.41 19.71
C PHE A 263 19.59 -14.72 20.76
N GLN A 264 19.85 -16.01 20.98
CA GLN A 264 20.86 -16.48 21.90
C GLN A 264 21.95 -17.24 21.15
N ALA A 265 23.20 -17.08 21.57
CA ALA A 265 24.32 -17.89 21.12
C ALA A 265 25.06 -18.47 22.33
N VAL A 266 25.47 -19.73 22.24
CA VAL A 266 26.21 -20.41 23.32
C VAL A 266 27.61 -20.72 22.84
N LEU A 267 28.60 -20.10 23.47
CA LEU A 267 30.02 -20.38 23.25
C LEU A 267 30.54 -21.36 24.29
N THR A 268 31.48 -22.20 23.89
CA THR A 268 32.17 -23.14 24.78
C THR A 268 33.66 -22.80 24.79
N ASP A 269 34.14 -22.14 25.84
CA ASP A 269 35.56 -21.78 26.02
C ASP A 269 36.14 -22.60 27.19
N ARG A 270 37.09 -23.49 26.94
CA ARG A 270 37.81 -24.27 27.98
C ARG A 270 36.90 -24.93 29.04
N ASN A 271 35.82 -25.60 28.61
CA ASN A 271 34.77 -26.20 29.45
C ASN A 271 33.89 -25.22 30.24
N GLN A 272 33.97 -23.92 29.98
CA GLN A 272 33.03 -22.92 30.46
C GLN A 272 31.99 -22.60 29.39
N ARG A 273 30.73 -22.69 29.78
CA ARG A 273 29.59 -22.31 28.93
C ARG A 273 29.35 -20.81 29.08
N ILE A 274 29.49 -20.07 27.99
CA ILE A 274 29.18 -18.64 27.93
C ILE A 274 27.94 -18.48 27.08
N VAL A 275 26.91 -17.86 27.63
CA VAL A 275 25.65 -17.59 26.93
C VAL A 275 25.62 -16.11 26.57
N LEU A 276 25.39 -15.81 25.30
CA LEU A 276 25.25 -14.47 24.75
C LEU A 276 23.79 -14.25 24.37
N ASP A 277 23.06 -13.45 25.14
CA ASP A 277 21.69 -13.05 24.82
C ASP A 277 21.73 -11.70 24.09
N PHE A 278 21.46 -11.71 22.79
CA PHE A 278 21.37 -10.51 21.96
C PHE A 278 19.95 -9.97 22.00
N SER A 279 19.81 -8.68 22.28
CA SER A 279 18.54 -7.96 22.18
C SER A 279 18.76 -6.57 21.61
N GLY A 280 18.12 -6.25 20.49
CA GLY A 280 18.31 -4.98 19.82
C GLY A 280 17.22 -4.67 18.80
N GLN A 281 17.43 -3.60 18.05
CA GLN A 281 16.56 -3.16 16.97
C GLN A 281 17.39 -2.91 15.71
N ALA A 282 16.88 -3.38 14.57
CA ALA A 282 17.43 -3.15 13.26
C ALA A 282 16.76 -1.97 12.58
N GLN A 283 17.58 -1.03 12.11
CA GLN A 283 17.13 0.11 11.30
C GLN A 283 18.12 0.34 10.17
N GLY A 284 17.67 0.11 8.94
CA GLY A 284 18.55 0.15 7.76
C GLY A 284 19.70 -0.85 7.90
N ASP A 285 20.93 -0.35 7.80
CA ASP A 285 22.16 -1.14 7.86
C ASP A 285 22.83 -1.08 9.24
N GLN A 286 22.06 -0.75 10.29
CA GLN A 286 22.50 -0.72 11.68
C GLN A 286 21.62 -1.60 12.56
N ILE A 287 22.24 -2.30 13.51
CA ILE A 287 21.55 -2.86 14.68
C ILE A 287 22.13 -2.21 15.93
N THR A 288 21.24 -1.75 16.80
CA THR A 288 21.61 -1.21 18.11
C THR A 288 20.87 -1.94 19.22
N GLY A 289 21.55 -2.27 20.30
CA GLY A 289 20.97 -3.02 21.40
C GLY A 289 21.96 -3.32 22.51
N THR A 290 21.76 -4.46 23.17
CA THR A 290 22.61 -4.97 24.25
C THR A 290 22.90 -6.45 24.00
N VAL A 291 24.13 -6.87 24.29
CA VAL A 291 24.49 -8.28 24.49
C VAL A 291 24.59 -8.52 25.98
N THR A 292 23.80 -9.44 26.50
CA THR A 292 23.92 -9.91 27.89
C THR A 292 24.78 -11.17 27.90
N VAL A 293 25.97 -11.08 28.48
CA VAL A 293 26.93 -12.17 28.61
C VAL A 293 26.71 -12.86 29.96
N LYS A 294 26.29 -14.12 29.95
CA LYS A 294 26.10 -14.94 31.15
C LYS A 294 27.18 -16.02 31.20
N SER A 295 27.92 -16.04 32.29
CA SER A 295 28.97 -17.02 32.57
C SER A 295 28.89 -17.50 34.02
N ASN A 296 29.74 -18.45 34.41
CA ASN A 296 29.85 -18.87 35.81
C ASN A 296 30.25 -17.73 36.76
N ASN A 297 30.86 -16.66 36.24
CA ASN A 297 31.35 -15.52 37.01
C ASN A 297 30.31 -14.39 37.14
N GLY A 298 29.10 -14.57 36.59
CA GLY A 298 28.02 -13.59 36.64
C GLY A 298 27.51 -13.17 35.26
N GLU A 299 26.74 -12.08 35.27
CA GLU A 299 26.12 -11.47 34.09
C GLU A 299 26.70 -10.08 33.83
N GLU A 300 27.09 -9.81 32.59
CA GLU A 300 27.58 -8.51 32.12
C GLU A 300 26.74 -8.05 30.93
N LYS A 301 26.42 -6.75 30.86
CA LYS A 301 25.70 -6.15 29.73
C LYS A 301 26.62 -5.24 28.92
N ILE A 302 26.66 -5.49 27.63
CA ILE A 302 27.56 -4.82 26.69
C ILE A 302 26.72 -4.14 25.60
N PRO A 303 27.00 -2.88 25.22
CA PRO A 303 26.34 -2.27 24.07
C PRO A 303 26.57 -3.08 22.79
N TRP A 304 25.49 -3.41 22.09
CA TRP A 304 25.53 -4.04 20.77
C TRP A 304 25.35 -2.98 19.70
N LYS A 305 26.35 -2.80 18.84
CA LYS A 305 26.25 -1.95 17.66
C LYS A 305 26.85 -2.66 16.47
N ALA A 306 26.00 -3.18 15.59
CA ALA A 306 26.42 -3.89 14.38
C ALA A 306 26.09 -3.11 13.13
N THR A 307 26.96 -3.23 12.12
CA THR A 307 26.80 -2.63 10.80
C THR A 307 26.72 -3.75 9.76
N ARG A 308 25.81 -3.61 8.80
CA ARG A 308 25.72 -4.53 7.67
C ARG A 308 26.75 -4.16 6.60
N ASP A 309 27.35 -5.17 5.96
CA ASP A 309 27.97 -4.99 4.64
C ASP A 309 26.87 -4.69 3.60
N PRO A 310 26.77 -3.46 3.05
CA PRO A 310 25.67 -3.07 2.17
C PRO A 310 25.54 -3.97 0.92
N LYS A 311 26.64 -4.56 0.45
CA LYS A 311 26.65 -5.44 -0.73
C LYS A 311 26.06 -6.83 -0.45
N SER A 312 25.90 -7.19 0.81
CA SER A 312 25.36 -8.48 1.23
C SER A 312 23.84 -8.50 1.40
N LYS A 313 23.19 -7.33 1.38
CA LYS A 313 21.75 -7.18 1.56
C LYS A 313 21.00 -7.82 0.39
N LYS A 314 19.94 -8.57 0.69
CA LYS A 314 19.03 -9.15 -0.30
C LYS A 314 17.60 -8.61 -0.10
N PRO A 315 16.75 -8.59 -1.13
CA PRO A 315 15.32 -8.36 -0.94
C PRO A 315 14.69 -9.44 -0.05
N LEU A 316 13.67 -9.08 0.73
CA LEU A 316 12.90 -10.06 1.52
C LEU A 316 11.96 -10.91 0.66
N ASP A 317 11.59 -10.37 -0.51
CA ASP A 317 10.75 -11.02 -1.48
C ASP A 317 11.31 -10.72 -2.88
N THR A 318 11.60 -11.76 -3.64
CA THR A 318 12.01 -11.67 -5.04
C THR A 318 10.83 -11.78 -6.00
N GLY A 319 9.61 -12.02 -5.48
CA GLY A 319 8.41 -12.26 -6.27
C GLY A 319 8.26 -13.70 -6.77
N GLU A 320 9.21 -14.58 -6.45
CA GLU A 320 9.15 -16.00 -6.79
C GLU A 320 8.30 -16.76 -5.76
N SER A 321 7.31 -17.53 -6.22
CA SER A 321 6.38 -18.30 -5.38
C SER A 321 6.97 -19.63 -4.88
N THR A 322 8.25 -19.89 -5.08
CA THR A 322 8.85 -21.20 -4.79
C THR A 322 9.74 -21.13 -3.55
N TRP A 323 9.15 -21.52 -2.42
CA TRP A 323 9.81 -22.08 -1.24
C TRP A 323 9.00 -23.29 -0.76
#